data_AF-A0A1G7CZ50-F1
#
_entry.id   AF-A0A1G7CZ50-F1
#
_cell.length_a   1.000
_cell.length_b   1.000
_cell.length_c   1.000
_cell.angle_alpha   90.00
_cell.angle_beta   90.00
_cell.angle_gamma   90.00
#
_symmetry.space_group_name_H-M   'P 1'
#
loop_
_entity.id
_entity.type
_entity.pdbx_description
1 polymer ?
#
loop_
_entity_poly.entity_id
_entity_poly.type
_entity_poly.pdbx_seq_one_letter_code
_entity_poly.pdbx_strand_id
1 'polypeptide(L)' 'MAHTRIGRIFERVCVANGIRQKCTRPYHSWINGMVERTNRTIKDATIKAYEYSSVE' A
#
# COMPACT_ATOMS: atom_id res chain seq x y z
N MET A 1 -10.49 0.57 18.67
CA MET A 1 -9.93 0.11 17.37
C MET A 1 -10.85 -0.99 16.86
N ALA A 2 -11.84 -0.62 16.04
CA ALA A 2 -12.89 -1.54 15.63
C ALA A 2 -12.33 -2.60 14.67
N HIS A 3 -12.32 -3.87 15.10
CA HIS A 3 -11.97 -4.99 14.23
C HIS A 3 -13.11 -5.25 13.24
N THR A 4 -13.05 -4.58 12.08
CA THR A 4 -13.81 -4.99 10.90
C THR A 4 -13.35 -6.37 10.45
N ARG A 5 -14.29 -7.19 9.97
CA ARG A 5 -14.15 -8.62 9.64
C ARG A 5 -12.92 -8.98 8.76
N ILE A 6 -12.44 -8.04 7.95
CA ILE A 6 -11.25 -8.18 7.08
C ILE A 6 -9.94 -8.19 7.88
N GLY A 7 -9.83 -7.36 8.93
CA GLY A 7 -8.62 -7.28 9.76
C GLY A 7 -8.30 -8.61 10.45
N ARG A 8 -9.34 -9.37 10.81
CA ARG A 8 -9.21 -10.68 11.48
C ARG A 8 -8.60 -11.76 10.58
N ILE A 9 -8.87 -11.76 9.27
CA ILE A 9 -8.31 -12.78 8.36
C ILE A 9 -6.83 -12.49 8.11
N PHE A 10 -6.52 -11.22 7.81
CA PHE A 10 -5.14 -10.81 7.55
C PHE A 10 -4.23 -11.02 8.76
N GLU A 11 -4.69 -10.64 9.95
CA GLU A 11 -3.96 -10.84 11.21
C GLU A 11 -3.66 -12.33 11.47
N ARG A 12 -4.63 -13.22 11.24
CA ARG A 12 -4.44 -14.68 11.39
C ARG A 12 -3.37 -15.22 10.45
N VAL A 13 -3.34 -14.75 9.20
CA VAL A 13 -2.31 -15.16 8.23
C VAL A 13 -0.94 -14.64 8.67
N CYS A 14 -0.84 -13.40 9.13
CA CYS A 14 0.41 -12.86 9.65
C CYS A 14 0.93 -13.69 10.84
N VAL A 15 0.08 -14.02 11.81
CA VAL A 15 0.44 -14.87 12.96
C VAL A 15 0.89 -16.26 12.51
N ALA A 16 0.15 -16.90 11.60
CA ALA A 16 0.50 -18.23 11.09
C ALA A 16 1.87 -18.27 10.39
N ASN A 17 2.29 -17.15 9.80
CA ASN A 17 3.59 -17.00 9.14
C ASN A 17 4.67 -16.37 10.04
N GLY A 18 4.39 -16.11 11.32
CA GLY A 18 5.35 -15.46 12.23
C GLY A 18 5.65 -13.99 11.88
N ILE A 19 4.79 -13.33 11.10
CA ILE A 19 4.95 -11.95 10.65
C ILE A 19 4.29 -11.02 11.66
N ARG A 20 5.07 -10.09 12.24
CA ARG A 20 4.53 -9.04 13.10
C ARG A 20 4.01 -7.87 12.27
N GLN A 21 2.69 -7.74 12.17
CA GLN A 21 2.04 -6.59 11.55
C GLN A 21 2.15 -5.35 12.47
N LYS A 22 2.51 -4.20 11.90
CA LYS A 22 2.46 -2.90 12.57
C LYS A 22 1.68 -1.92 11.70
N CYS A 23 0.66 -1.28 12.28
CA CYS A 23 -0.07 -0.20 11.62
C CYS A 23 0.42 1.14 12.18
N THR A 24 0.90 2.02 11.30
CA THR A 24 1.27 3.40 11.62
C THR A 24 0.18 4.35 11.16
N ARG A 25 0.19 5.58 11.68
CA ARG A 25 -0.72 6.62 11.17
C ARG A 25 -0.34 6.95 9.72
N PRO A 26 -1.34 7.28 8.86
CA PRO A 26 -1.07 7.78 7.53
C PRO A 26 -0.14 8.99 7.54
N TYR A 27 0.62 9.20 6.46
CA TYR A 27 1.51 10.36 6.26
C TYR A 27 2.68 10.49 7.25
N HIS A 28 3.10 9.39 7.88
CA HIS A 28 4.33 9.37 8.65
C HIS A 28 5.54 9.11 7.72
N SER A 29 6.16 10.19 7.26
CA SER A 29 7.17 10.19 6.19
C SER A 29 8.36 9.25 6.43
N TRP A 30 8.80 9.07 7.67
CA TRP A 30 9.92 8.19 8.00
C TRP A 30 9.60 6.70 7.78
N ILE A 31 8.38 6.26 8.10
CA ILE A 31 8.00 4.84 8.00
C ILE A 31 7.33 4.53 6.66
N ASN A 32 6.51 5.45 6.14
CA ASN A 32 5.69 5.19 4.95
C ASN A 32 6.33 5.77 3.67
N GLY A 33 7.35 6.63 3.78
CA GLY A 33 7.88 7.39 2.66
C GLY A 33 8.46 6.54 1.53
N MET A 34 8.97 5.34 1.82
CA MET A 34 9.45 4.43 0.77
C MET A 34 8.29 3.94 -0.11
N VAL A 35 7.22 3.43 0.51
CA VAL A 35 6.02 2.98 -0.20
C VAL A 35 5.37 4.13 -0.96
N GLU A 36 5.30 5.32 -0.37
CA GLU A 36 4.75 6.51 -1.02
C GLU A 36 5.55 6.92 -2.27
N ARG A 37 6.89 6.82 -2.25
CA ARG A 37 7.74 7.08 -3.42
C ARG A 37 7.50 6.05 -4.53
N THR A 38 7.48 4.76 -4.17
CA THR A 38 7.25 3.69 -5.14
C THR A 38 5.87 3.81 -5.78
N ASN A 39 4.83 4.13 -4.99
CA ASN A 39 3.48 4.32 -5.51
C ASN A 39 3.42 5.48 -6.53
N ARG A 40 4.15 6.58 -6.30
CA ARG A 40 4.26 7.67 -7.26
C ARG A 40 4.96 7.22 -8.55
N THR A 41 6.08 6.50 -8.47
CA THR A 41 6.77 5.98 -9.65
C THR A 41 5.87 5.05 -10.48
N ILE A 42 5.16 4.13 -9.83
CA ILE A 42 4.23 3.22 -10.50
C ILE A 42 3.10 4.02 -11.17
N LYS A 43 2.55 5.02 -10.47
CA LYS A 43 1.50 5.87 -11.00
C LYS A 43 1.98 6.65 -12.23
N ASP A 44 3.16 7.26 -12.18
CA ASP A 44 3.72 8.03 -13.30
C ASP A 44 4.02 7.14 -14.51
N ALA A 45 4.53 5.93 -14.28
CA ALA A 45 4.75 4.96 -15.35
C ALA A 45 3.42 4.51 -15.99
N THR A 46 2.39 4.29 -15.17
CA THR A 46 1.07 3.89 -15.64
C THR A 46 0.41 5.02 -16.43
N ILE A 47 0.44 6.26 -15.92
CA ILE A 47 -0.06 7.44 -16.61
C ILE A 47 0.61 7.58 -17.98
N LYS A 48 1.95 7.53 -18.04
CA LYS A 48 2.68 7.61 -19.32
C LYS A 48 2.32 6.49 -20.28
N ALA A 49 2.07 5.27 -19.78
CA ALA A 49 1.73 4.12 -20.61
C ALA A 49 0.31 4.21 -21.21
N TYR A 50 -0.67 4.75 -20.47
CA TYR A 50 -2.07 4.74 -20.89
C TYR A 50 -2.58 6.09 -21.44
N GLU A 51 -2.10 7.23 -20.94
CA GLU A 51 -2.59 8.57 -21.32
C GLU A 51 -2.05 9.03 -22.68
N TYR A 52 -0.85 8.58 -23.11
CA TYR A 52 -0.33 8.84 -24.47
C TYR A 52 -0.84 7.86 -25.53
N SER A 53 -1.62 6.84 -25.16
CA SER A 53 -2.23 5.92 -26.13
C SER A 53 -3.56 6.44 -26.70
N SER A 54 -4.14 7.47 -26.08
CA SER A 54 -5.46 8.03 -26.41
C SER A 54 -5.43 9.47 -26.93
N VAL A 55 -4.24 10.02 -27.21
CA VAL A 55 -4.07 11.31 -27.88
C VAL A 55 -3.72 11.04 -29.34
N GLU A 56 -4.75 10.74 -30.13
CA GLU A 56 -4.79 11.01 -31.57
C GLU A 56 -5.37 12.41 -31.81
#